data_AF-A0A3B9QMH0-F1
#
_entry.id   AF-A0A3B9QMH0-F1
#
_cell.length_a   1.000
_cell.length_b   1.000
_cell.length_c   1.000
_cell.angle_alpha   90.00
_cell.angle_beta   90.00
_cell.angle_gamma   90.00
#
_symmetry.space_group_name_H-M   'P 1'
#
loop_
_entity.id
_entity.type
_entity.pdbx_description
1 polymer ?
#
loop_
_entity_poly.entity_id
_entity_poly.type
_entity_poly.pdbx_seq_one_letter_code
_entity_poly.pdbx_strand_id
1 'polypeptide(L)'
;MLVLAGGVSFACGNPIVIPGNPDCDDLCYRCYEEFKLDPPEKGTFSDPDGPLTVTIYNAVYKPKGEMLSFSWSSNIPVSAVIVKGGPWANVYYYCPPATGDSWLHAPGWKGINHITFCYIPPQLEVEVSGLSDFTVTQEFIGQGNRYAPLGTLSVTITASTGYTASVYYTYEVLWGSTSPFTGDPLSLQADSGTWYIIPQYPSYITLPDFSGGPGTETHTYPVRVDLSLLGDRDAGDVIRFTVHVTVSDPWP
;
A
#
# COMPACT_ATOMS: atom_id res chain seq x y z
N MET A 1 -20.39 -21.31 0.80
CA MET A 1 -21.46 -20.31 0.65
C MET A 1 -20.95 -19.04 1.30
N LEU A 2 -20.45 -18.10 0.48
CA LEU A 2 -19.87 -16.84 0.95
C LEU A 2 -21.01 -15.82 1.04
N VAL A 3 -21.28 -15.33 2.25
CA VAL A 3 -22.20 -14.23 2.47
C VAL A 3 -21.38 -12.96 2.36
N LEU A 4 -21.54 -12.22 1.25
CA LEU A 4 -21.13 -10.82 1.17
C LEU A 4 -22.14 -10.02 2.00
N ALA A 5 -21.74 -9.65 3.21
CA ALA A 5 -22.52 -8.72 4.02
C ALA A 5 -22.52 -7.35 3.30
N GLY A 6 -23.66 -6.97 2.73
CA GLY A 6 -23.88 -5.59 2.32
C GLY A 6 -23.91 -4.72 3.56
N GLY A 7 -22.78 -4.09 3.87
CA GLY A 7 -22.70 -3.05 4.88
C GLY A 7 -23.60 -1.90 4.46
N VAL A 8 -24.61 -1.59 5.27
CA VAL A 8 -25.31 -0.30 5.18
C VAL A 8 -24.32 0.77 5.66
N SER A 9 -23.84 1.59 4.72
CA SER A 9 -23.05 2.78 5.07
C SER A 9 -24.00 3.86 5.57
N PHE A 10 -23.69 4.47 6.71
CA PHE A 10 -24.40 5.63 7.20
C PHE A 10 -23.63 6.87 6.78
N ALA A 11 -24.19 7.65 5.85
CA ALA A 11 -23.80 9.04 5.68
C ALA A 11 -23.94 9.76 7.05
N CYS A 12 -23.10 10.78 7.31
CA CYS A 12 -23.14 11.54 8.57
C CYS A 12 -24.45 12.31 8.80
N GLY A 13 -25.39 12.21 7.87
CA GLY A 13 -26.64 12.93 7.84
C GLY A 13 -27.22 12.92 6.43
N ASN A 14 -28.22 13.78 6.22
CA ASN A 14 -28.77 14.03 4.89
C ASN A 14 -27.72 14.70 4.00
N PRO A 15 -27.78 14.49 2.67
CA PRO A 15 -26.89 15.18 1.75
C PRO A 15 -27.08 16.71 1.85
N ILE A 16 -25.97 17.42 1.75
CA ILE A 16 -25.96 18.89 1.74
C ILE A 16 -26.09 19.36 0.30
N VAL A 17 -27.04 20.26 0.04
CA VAL A 17 -27.24 20.85 -1.30
C VAL A 17 -26.33 22.07 -1.45
N ILE A 18 -25.46 22.06 -2.44
CA ILE A 18 -24.52 23.15 -2.73
C ILE A 18 -24.79 23.73 -4.14
N PRO A 19 -24.81 25.07 -4.32
CA PRO A 19 -24.92 25.70 -5.63
C PRO A 19 -23.70 25.45 -6.52
N GLY A 20 -23.92 25.51 -7.83
CA GLY A 20 -22.82 25.51 -8.79
C GLY A 20 -22.21 24.13 -8.96
N ASN A 21 -20.89 24.09 -9.13
CA ASN A 21 -20.13 22.89 -9.47
C ASN A 21 -19.02 22.63 -8.44
N PRO A 22 -19.38 22.23 -7.21
CA PRO A 22 -18.38 22.05 -6.17
C PRO A 22 -17.43 20.91 -6.51
N ASP A 23 -16.18 21.07 -6.13
CA ASP A 23 -15.12 20.06 -6.20
C ASP A 23 -14.71 19.58 -4.80
N CYS A 24 -13.74 18.67 -4.71
CA CYS A 24 -13.28 18.17 -3.42
C CYS A 24 -12.55 19.24 -2.56
N ASP A 25 -11.89 20.21 -3.19
CA ASP A 25 -11.20 21.31 -2.51
C ASP A 25 -12.18 22.31 -1.88
N ASP A 26 -13.37 22.48 -2.48
CA ASP A 26 -14.49 23.24 -1.90
C ASP A 26 -15.02 22.61 -0.59
N LEU A 27 -14.91 21.28 -0.45
CA LEU A 27 -15.33 20.59 0.78
C LEU A 27 -14.27 20.64 1.86
N CYS A 28 -13.00 20.44 1.49
CA CYS A 28 -11.85 20.50 2.38
C CYS A 28 -10.59 20.78 1.58
N TYR A 29 -10.08 22.01 1.69
CA TYR A 29 -8.93 22.49 0.94
C TYR A 29 -7.70 21.60 1.14
N ARG A 30 -7.28 20.89 0.08
CA ARG A 30 -6.13 19.97 0.02
C ARG A 30 -6.18 18.78 0.97
N CYS A 31 -7.38 18.35 1.37
CA CYS A 31 -7.54 17.19 2.23
C CYS A 31 -7.80 15.89 1.45
N TYR A 32 -8.29 16.01 0.22
CA TYR A 32 -8.77 14.90 -0.59
C TYR A 32 -8.12 14.92 -1.97
N GLU A 33 -7.93 13.73 -2.53
CA GLU A 33 -7.80 13.55 -3.97
C GLU A 33 -9.20 13.46 -4.59
N GLU A 34 -9.30 13.92 -5.85
CA GLU A 34 -10.54 13.98 -6.61
C GLU A 34 -10.55 12.96 -7.74
N PHE A 35 -11.53 12.06 -7.75
CA PHE A 35 -11.84 11.23 -8.92
C PHE A 35 -13.22 11.59 -9.50
N LYS A 36 -13.23 12.13 -10.72
CA LYS A 36 -14.46 12.58 -11.40
C LYS A 36 -14.87 11.66 -12.55
N LEU A 37 -16.13 11.25 -12.54
CA LEU A 37 -16.78 10.48 -13.62
C LEU A 37 -17.70 11.38 -14.46
N ASP A 38 -17.28 11.71 -15.68
CA ASP A 38 -18.00 12.53 -16.64
C ASP A 38 -17.77 12.01 -18.09
N PRO A 39 -18.77 11.42 -18.76
CA PRO A 39 -20.17 11.29 -18.34
C PRO A 39 -20.38 10.21 -17.26
N PRO A 40 -21.46 10.29 -16.46
CA PRO A 40 -21.79 9.27 -15.46
C PRO A 40 -22.38 8.03 -16.12
N GLU A 41 -21.77 6.87 -15.87
CA GLU A 41 -22.21 5.59 -16.42
C GLU A 41 -22.05 4.43 -15.43
N LYS A 42 -22.71 3.30 -15.73
CA LYS A 42 -22.61 2.08 -14.94
C LYS A 42 -21.35 1.33 -15.36
N GLY A 43 -20.57 0.84 -14.40
CA GLY A 43 -19.35 0.11 -14.70
C GLY A 43 -18.36 0.19 -13.54
N THR A 44 -17.14 -0.28 -13.79
CA THR A 44 -16.01 -0.15 -12.87
C THR A 44 -15.00 0.79 -13.52
N PHE A 45 -14.56 1.79 -12.76
CA PHE A 45 -13.70 2.87 -13.21
C PHE A 45 -12.55 3.02 -12.25
N SER A 46 -11.33 3.10 -12.78
CA SER A 46 -10.12 3.39 -12.02
C SER A 46 -9.71 4.84 -12.27
N ASP A 47 -9.33 5.51 -11.20
CA ASP A 47 -8.78 6.85 -11.24
C ASP A 47 -7.45 6.82 -12.03
N PRO A 48 -7.32 7.60 -13.13
CA PRO A 48 -6.07 7.64 -13.89
C PRO A 48 -4.92 8.28 -13.10
N ASP A 49 -5.24 9.12 -12.11
CA ASP A 49 -4.28 9.93 -11.37
C ASP A 49 -4.06 9.41 -9.93
N GLY A 50 -4.75 8.34 -9.53
CA GLY A 50 -4.67 7.80 -8.18
C GLY A 50 -5.13 6.35 -8.03
N PRO A 51 -5.05 5.78 -6.81
CA PRO A 51 -5.29 4.36 -6.58
C PRO A 51 -6.78 3.98 -6.46
N LEU A 52 -7.70 4.94 -6.51
CA LEU A 52 -9.13 4.68 -6.32
C LEU A 52 -9.73 3.94 -7.52
N THR A 53 -10.42 2.84 -7.25
CA THR A 53 -11.30 2.16 -8.19
C THR A 53 -12.72 2.13 -7.61
N VAL A 54 -13.68 2.59 -8.41
CA VAL A 54 -15.10 2.67 -8.05
C VAL A 54 -15.92 1.83 -9.00
N THR A 55 -16.93 1.12 -8.47
CA THR A 55 -17.96 0.45 -9.25
C THR A 55 -19.30 1.14 -9.05
N ILE A 56 -19.92 1.60 -10.14
CA ILE A 56 -21.27 2.17 -10.18
C ILE A 56 -22.26 1.07 -10.60
N TYR A 57 -23.31 0.86 -9.81
CA TYR A 57 -24.33 -0.15 -10.06
C TYR A 57 -25.73 0.32 -9.62
N ASN A 58 -26.75 -0.50 -9.87
CA ASN A 58 -28.16 -0.17 -9.60
C ASN A 58 -28.59 1.23 -10.14
N ALA A 59 -28.04 1.63 -11.28
CA ALA A 59 -28.37 2.90 -11.90
C ALA A 59 -29.81 2.91 -12.42
N VAL A 60 -30.57 3.96 -12.07
CA VAL A 60 -31.91 4.23 -12.58
C VAL A 60 -31.81 5.37 -13.59
N TYR A 61 -32.51 5.28 -14.71
CA TYR A 61 -32.44 6.26 -15.80
C TYR A 61 -33.80 6.88 -16.07
N LYS A 62 -33.81 8.14 -16.52
CA LYS A 62 -34.97 8.75 -17.16
C LYS A 62 -35.27 8.08 -18.51
N PRO A 63 -36.49 8.24 -19.04
CA PRO A 63 -36.83 7.78 -20.40
C PRO A 63 -35.90 8.31 -21.51
N LYS A 64 -35.21 9.44 -21.28
CA LYS A 64 -34.26 10.05 -22.22
C LYS A 64 -32.80 9.63 -22.01
N GLY A 65 -32.53 8.64 -21.15
CA GLY A 65 -31.20 8.06 -20.93
C GLY A 65 -30.33 8.76 -19.88
N GLU A 66 -30.80 9.85 -19.27
CA GLU A 66 -30.08 10.51 -18.16
C GLU A 66 -30.14 9.66 -16.89
N MET A 67 -29.00 9.40 -16.24
CA MET A 67 -28.96 8.74 -14.94
C MET A 67 -29.66 9.62 -13.89
N LEU A 68 -30.53 9.02 -13.08
CA LEU A 68 -31.27 9.67 -11.98
C LEU A 68 -30.68 9.38 -10.63
N SER A 69 -30.32 8.11 -10.42
CA SER A 69 -29.73 7.63 -9.19
C SER A 69 -28.84 6.43 -9.44
N PHE A 70 -27.96 6.14 -8.49
CA PHE A 70 -27.06 5.01 -8.56
C PHE A 70 -26.69 4.52 -7.15
N SER A 71 -26.03 3.38 -7.10
CA SER A 71 -25.28 2.88 -5.94
C SER A 71 -23.82 2.72 -6.34
N TRP A 72 -22.92 2.80 -5.39
CA TRP A 72 -21.49 2.68 -5.65
C TRP A 72 -20.78 1.81 -4.61
N SER A 73 -19.61 1.32 -4.98
CA SER A 73 -18.64 0.69 -4.08
C SER A 73 -17.22 1.00 -4.53
N SER A 74 -16.22 0.94 -3.65
CA SER A 74 -14.82 1.23 -3.97
C SER A 74 -13.82 0.31 -3.26
N ASN A 75 -12.57 0.30 -3.74
CA ASN A 75 -11.43 -0.35 -3.06
C ASN A 75 -10.87 0.48 -1.89
N ILE A 76 -10.95 1.81 -1.97
CA ILE A 76 -10.47 2.75 -0.94
C ILE A 76 -11.66 3.48 -0.30
N PRO A 77 -11.67 3.68 1.04
CA PRO A 77 -12.72 4.47 1.70
C PRO A 77 -12.82 5.90 1.16
N VAL A 78 -14.02 6.29 0.74
CA VAL A 78 -14.37 7.61 0.24
C VAL A 78 -14.96 8.45 1.39
N SER A 79 -14.50 9.70 1.50
CA SER A 79 -14.93 10.63 2.54
C SER A 79 -16.17 11.43 2.13
N ALA A 80 -16.33 11.72 0.83
CA ALA A 80 -17.53 12.32 0.30
C ALA A 80 -17.79 11.95 -1.17
N VAL A 81 -19.06 11.94 -1.57
CA VAL A 81 -19.47 11.87 -2.98
C VAL A 81 -20.30 13.08 -3.34
N ILE A 82 -19.90 13.77 -4.41
CA ILE A 82 -20.63 14.91 -4.97
C ILE A 82 -21.42 14.42 -6.18
N VAL A 83 -22.73 14.57 -6.14
CA VAL A 83 -23.64 14.19 -7.23
C VAL A 83 -24.23 15.44 -7.85
N LYS A 84 -23.69 15.81 -8.99
CA LYS A 84 -24.06 17.03 -9.71
C LYS A 84 -25.27 16.79 -10.60
N GLY A 85 -26.25 17.70 -10.54
CA GLY A 85 -27.33 17.74 -11.53
C GLY A 85 -27.92 19.14 -11.70
N GLY A 86 -27.99 19.62 -12.95
CA GLY A 86 -28.50 20.97 -13.24
C GLY A 86 -27.67 22.07 -12.55
N PRO A 87 -28.28 23.06 -11.86
CA PRO A 87 -27.54 24.16 -11.22
C PRO A 87 -26.98 23.85 -9.81
N TRP A 88 -27.26 22.68 -9.24
CA TRP A 88 -26.91 22.33 -7.85
C TRP A 88 -26.20 20.97 -7.78
N ALA A 89 -25.65 20.63 -6.62
CA ALA A 89 -25.08 19.33 -6.30
C ALA A 89 -25.57 18.85 -4.93
N ASN A 90 -25.72 17.53 -4.76
CA ASN A 90 -25.85 16.90 -3.45
C ASN A 90 -24.45 16.43 -3.03
N VAL A 91 -24.03 16.75 -1.82
CA VAL A 91 -22.80 16.24 -1.21
C VAL A 91 -23.15 15.25 -0.12
N TYR A 92 -22.72 14.00 -0.29
CA TYR A 92 -22.89 12.91 0.65
C TYR A 92 -21.60 12.72 1.44
N TYR A 93 -21.58 13.10 2.72
CA TYR A 93 -20.42 12.93 3.60
C TYR A 93 -20.48 11.60 4.37
N TYR A 94 -19.32 10.97 4.55
CA TYR A 94 -19.17 9.70 5.27
C TYR A 94 -18.19 9.86 6.46
N CYS A 95 -18.66 9.53 7.66
CA CYS A 95 -17.88 9.56 8.90
C CYS A 95 -18.34 8.38 9.78
N PRO A 96 -17.57 7.29 9.83
CA PRO A 96 -16.28 7.10 9.14
C PRO A 96 -16.42 7.06 7.60
N PRO A 97 -15.32 7.32 6.84
CA PRO A 97 -15.28 7.10 5.39
C PRO A 97 -15.80 5.71 4.99
N ALA A 98 -16.44 5.62 3.83
CA ALA A 98 -17.17 4.42 3.42
C ALA A 98 -16.64 3.83 2.12
N THR A 99 -16.83 2.53 1.92
CA THR A 99 -16.47 1.83 0.66
C THR A 99 -17.69 1.56 -0.23
N GLY A 100 -18.82 2.21 0.05
CA GLY A 100 -20.02 2.13 -0.78
C GLY A 100 -21.22 2.83 -0.15
N ASP A 101 -22.21 3.15 -0.99
CA ASP A 101 -23.51 3.68 -0.59
C ASP A 101 -24.53 3.42 -1.72
N SER A 102 -25.81 3.61 -1.42
CA SER A 102 -26.91 3.29 -2.33
C SER A 102 -27.87 4.46 -2.51
N TRP A 103 -28.57 4.47 -3.64
CA TRP A 103 -29.61 5.45 -3.94
C TRP A 103 -29.16 6.93 -3.95
N LEU A 104 -27.90 7.19 -4.29
CA LEU A 104 -27.39 8.55 -4.49
C LEU A 104 -28.07 9.19 -5.70
N HIS A 105 -28.41 10.47 -5.60
CA HIS A 105 -29.11 11.23 -6.63
C HIS A 105 -28.74 12.71 -6.59
N ALA A 106 -28.97 13.43 -7.69
CA ALA A 106 -28.81 14.88 -7.71
C ALA A 106 -29.98 15.60 -7.01
N PRO A 107 -29.83 16.88 -6.62
CA PRO A 107 -30.91 17.66 -6.02
C PRO A 107 -32.17 17.68 -6.88
N GLY A 108 -33.33 17.44 -6.27
CA GLY A 108 -34.62 17.45 -6.98
C GLY A 108 -34.77 16.38 -8.08
N TRP A 109 -34.05 15.26 -7.98
CA TRP A 109 -34.11 14.13 -8.93
C TRP A 109 -33.86 14.56 -10.38
N LYS A 110 -32.94 15.50 -10.56
CA LYS A 110 -32.46 15.91 -11.88
C LYS A 110 -31.59 14.80 -12.48
N GLY A 111 -31.35 14.91 -13.79
CA GLY A 111 -30.38 14.03 -14.44
C GLY A 111 -28.99 14.34 -13.88
N ILE A 112 -28.23 13.30 -13.58
CA ILE A 112 -26.87 13.42 -13.07
C ILE A 112 -25.98 13.84 -14.25
N ASN A 113 -25.22 14.91 -14.05
CA ASN A 113 -24.27 15.46 -15.02
C ASN A 113 -22.88 14.83 -14.85
N HIS A 114 -22.42 14.65 -13.61
CA HIS A 114 -21.22 13.89 -13.25
C HIS A 114 -21.27 13.52 -11.76
N ILE A 115 -20.36 12.62 -11.39
CA ILE A 115 -20.17 12.14 -10.02
C ILE A 115 -18.70 12.38 -9.66
N THR A 116 -18.44 12.97 -8.50
CA THR A 116 -17.08 13.19 -8.00
C THR A 116 -16.90 12.47 -6.68
N PHE A 117 -15.82 11.70 -6.55
CA PHE A 117 -15.42 10.99 -5.34
C PHE A 117 -14.25 11.73 -4.69
N CYS A 118 -14.42 12.09 -3.41
CA CYS A 118 -13.39 12.72 -2.60
C CYS A 118 -12.85 11.70 -1.60
N TYR A 119 -11.59 11.32 -1.75
CA TYR A 119 -10.97 10.26 -0.96
C TYR A 119 -9.59 10.67 -0.47
N ILE A 120 -9.12 9.99 0.58
CA ILE A 120 -7.75 10.14 1.05
C ILE A 120 -6.99 8.91 0.54
N PRO A 121 -5.96 9.06 -0.30
CA PRO A 121 -5.19 7.93 -0.77
C PRO A 121 -4.50 7.26 0.43
N PRO A 122 -4.34 5.92 0.40
CA PRO A 122 -3.56 5.25 1.42
C PRO A 122 -2.13 5.81 1.43
N GLN A 123 -1.66 6.22 2.61
CA GLN A 123 -0.27 6.57 2.82
C GLN A 123 0.50 5.31 3.16
N LEU A 124 1.55 5.03 2.40
CA LEU A 124 2.45 3.91 2.63
C LEU A 124 3.89 4.37 2.41
N GLU A 125 4.61 4.57 3.51
CA GLU A 125 6.00 5.01 3.51
C GLU A 125 6.88 3.98 4.21
N VAL A 126 8.06 3.71 3.64
CA VAL A 126 9.06 2.82 4.20
C VAL A 126 10.41 3.51 4.24
N GLU A 127 11.04 3.50 5.40
CA GLU A 127 12.41 3.97 5.61
C GLU A 127 13.29 2.81 6.06
N VAL A 128 14.46 2.66 5.43
CA VAL A 128 15.43 1.61 5.76
C VAL A 128 16.82 2.19 5.97
N SER A 129 17.53 1.73 7.01
CA SER A 129 18.89 2.19 7.30
C SER A 129 19.69 1.21 8.19
N GLY A 130 20.94 1.53 8.48
CA GLY A 130 21.71 0.92 9.58
C GLY A 130 22.62 -0.27 9.23
N LEU A 131 22.58 -0.77 7.99
CA LEU A 131 23.55 -1.75 7.51
C LEU A 131 24.91 -1.10 7.20
N SER A 132 25.98 -1.86 7.36
CA SER A 132 27.36 -1.41 7.18
C SER A 132 28.25 -2.50 6.60
N ASP A 133 29.36 -2.08 5.98
CA ASP A 133 30.38 -2.99 5.47
C ASP A 133 31.10 -3.75 6.59
N PHE A 134 31.54 -4.97 6.30
CA PHE A 134 32.36 -5.78 7.20
C PHE A 134 33.52 -6.43 6.45
N THR A 135 34.73 -6.30 6.99
CA THR A 135 35.93 -6.95 6.44
C THR A 135 36.24 -8.23 7.20
N VAL A 136 36.17 -9.36 6.51
CA VAL A 136 36.55 -10.67 7.06
C VAL A 136 38.07 -10.81 7.02
N THR A 137 38.70 -10.97 8.18
CA THR A 137 40.15 -11.17 8.31
C THR A 137 40.52 -12.61 8.63
N GLN A 138 41.79 -12.98 8.42
CA GLN A 138 42.29 -14.31 8.81
C GLN A 138 42.18 -14.55 10.32
N GLU A 139 42.37 -13.51 11.14
CA GLU A 139 42.15 -13.59 12.59
C GLU A 139 40.68 -13.88 12.92
N PHE A 140 39.75 -13.20 12.23
CA PHE A 140 38.31 -13.41 12.42
C PHE A 140 37.91 -14.87 12.12
N ILE A 141 38.43 -15.43 11.02
CA ILE A 141 38.21 -16.84 10.66
C ILE A 141 38.91 -17.77 11.66
N GLY A 142 40.14 -17.45 12.07
CA GLY A 142 40.95 -18.24 13.00
C GLY A 142 40.33 -18.40 14.40
N GLN A 143 39.44 -17.48 14.79
CA GLN A 143 38.62 -17.58 16.00
C GLN A 143 37.43 -18.56 15.86
N GLY A 144 37.21 -19.14 14.68
CA GLY A 144 36.11 -20.06 14.40
C GLY A 144 34.77 -19.36 14.14
N ASN A 145 34.77 -18.06 13.83
CA ASN A 145 33.55 -17.33 13.55
C ASN A 145 32.92 -17.80 12.24
N ARG A 146 31.71 -18.33 12.34
CA ARG A 146 30.90 -18.73 11.18
C ARG A 146 30.17 -17.56 10.53
N TYR A 147 29.84 -16.53 11.31
CA TYR A 147 28.96 -15.45 10.88
C TYR A 147 29.66 -14.10 10.93
N ALA A 148 29.61 -13.35 9.84
CA ALA A 148 30.05 -11.95 9.80
C ALA A 148 28.84 -11.01 10.00
N PRO A 149 28.90 -10.05 10.95
CA PRO A 149 27.83 -9.10 11.16
C PRO A 149 27.83 -8.00 10.08
N LEU A 150 26.65 -7.58 9.62
CA LEU A 150 26.45 -6.45 8.70
C LEU A 150 25.80 -5.24 9.39
N GLY A 151 25.79 -5.20 10.72
CA GLY A 151 25.12 -4.17 11.49
C GLY A 151 23.66 -4.51 11.78
N THR A 152 22.84 -3.47 11.97
CA THR A 152 21.44 -3.60 12.36
C THR A 152 20.57 -2.87 11.36
N LEU A 153 19.72 -3.62 10.65
CA LEU A 153 18.74 -3.07 9.73
C LEU A 153 17.61 -2.43 10.54
N SER A 154 17.47 -1.12 10.48
CA SER A 154 16.32 -0.40 11.02
C SER A 154 15.29 -0.21 9.91
N VAL A 155 14.04 -0.62 10.16
CA VAL A 155 12.92 -0.45 9.24
C VAL A 155 11.81 0.31 9.97
N THR A 156 11.37 1.42 9.38
CA THR A 156 10.18 2.16 9.82
C THR A 156 9.13 2.08 8.73
N ILE A 157 7.91 1.68 9.08
CA ILE A 157 6.76 1.67 8.18
C ILE A 157 5.70 2.59 8.75
N THR A 158 5.24 3.55 7.93
CA THR A 158 4.07 4.38 8.22
C THR A 158 2.99 4.03 7.21
N ALA A 159 1.86 3.53 7.70
CA ALA A 159 0.75 3.06 6.87
C ALA A 159 -0.59 3.59 7.38
N SER A 160 -1.46 4.08 6.49
CA SER A 160 -2.85 4.45 6.83
C SER A 160 -3.87 3.32 6.61
N THR A 161 -3.42 2.20 6.05
CA THR A 161 -4.19 0.97 5.81
C THR A 161 -3.38 -0.24 6.31
N GLY A 162 -3.97 -1.44 6.30
CA GLY A 162 -3.21 -2.66 6.53
C GLY A 162 -2.17 -2.85 5.43
N TYR A 163 -1.07 -3.56 5.72
CA TYR A 163 0.05 -3.77 4.79
C TYR A 163 0.68 -5.15 4.98
N THR A 164 1.49 -5.57 4.02
CA THR A 164 2.42 -6.69 4.16
C THR A 164 3.84 -6.19 3.89
N ALA A 165 4.74 -6.40 4.85
CA ALA A 165 6.16 -6.14 4.70
C ALA A 165 6.90 -7.43 4.33
N SER A 166 7.78 -7.38 3.36
CA SER A 166 8.59 -8.51 2.90
C SER A 166 10.05 -8.11 2.75
N VAL A 167 10.93 -9.10 2.80
CA VAL A 167 12.38 -8.90 2.67
C VAL A 167 13.01 -9.98 1.79
N TYR A 168 13.95 -9.55 0.97
CA TYR A 168 14.80 -10.40 0.14
C TYR A 168 16.15 -9.73 -0.08
N TYR A 169 17.10 -10.42 -0.71
CA TYR A 169 18.35 -9.80 -1.13
C TYR A 169 18.65 -10.00 -2.62
N THR A 170 19.46 -9.08 -3.14
CA THR A 170 20.24 -9.26 -4.37
C THR A 170 21.72 -9.12 -4.04
N TYR A 171 22.60 -9.65 -4.88
CA TYR A 171 24.04 -9.47 -4.67
C TYR A 171 24.77 -9.18 -5.98
N GLU A 172 25.93 -8.57 -5.85
CA GLU A 172 26.88 -8.29 -6.92
C GLU A 172 28.28 -8.64 -6.43
N VAL A 173 29.03 -9.42 -7.21
CA VAL A 173 30.47 -9.61 -6.98
C VAL A 173 31.19 -8.45 -7.64
N LEU A 174 31.69 -7.51 -6.83
CA LEU A 174 32.40 -6.33 -7.32
C LEU A 174 33.83 -6.68 -7.74
N TRP A 175 34.46 -7.60 -7.02
CA TRP A 175 35.80 -8.07 -7.32
C TRP A 175 36.01 -9.50 -6.78
N GLY A 176 36.82 -10.29 -7.47
CA GLY A 176 37.19 -11.64 -7.02
C GLY A 176 36.36 -12.77 -7.62
N SER A 177 36.25 -13.88 -6.90
CA SER A 177 35.65 -15.13 -7.38
C SER A 177 34.16 -15.01 -7.72
N THR A 178 33.75 -15.56 -8.87
CA THR A 178 32.34 -15.67 -9.27
C THR A 178 31.71 -17.01 -8.92
N SER A 179 32.36 -17.80 -8.05
CA SER A 179 31.77 -19.05 -7.55
C SER A 179 30.36 -18.80 -7.01
N PRO A 180 29.37 -19.65 -7.34
CA PRO A 180 28.03 -19.49 -6.82
C PRO A 180 27.99 -19.75 -5.31
N PHE A 181 27.03 -19.13 -4.62
CA PHE A 181 26.74 -19.48 -3.23
C PHE A 181 26.14 -20.89 -3.16
N THR A 182 26.36 -21.57 -2.04
CA THR A 182 25.82 -22.92 -1.79
C THR A 182 24.44 -22.88 -1.11
N GLY A 183 23.96 -21.68 -0.77
CA GLY A 183 22.64 -21.37 -0.22
C GLY A 183 22.49 -19.87 0.03
N ASP A 184 21.38 -19.45 0.62
CA ASP A 184 21.14 -18.06 1.01
C ASP A 184 21.97 -17.71 2.25
N PRO A 185 23.00 -16.83 2.15
CA PRO A 185 23.93 -16.62 3.24
C PRO A 185 23.43 -15.56 4.24
N LEU A 186 22.42 -14.77 3.87
CA LEU A 186 21.93 -13.68 4.72
C LEU A 186 20.85 -14.16 5.67
N SER A 187 20.93 -13.68 6.92
CA SER A 187 19.87 -13.87 7.90
C SER A 187 19.71 -12.62 8.76
N LEU A 188 18.48 -12.41 9.22
CA LEU A 188 18.13 -11.38 10.19
C LEU A 188 17.55 -12.02 11.46
N GLN A 189 17.66 -11.33 12.59
CA GLN A 189 17.09 -11.79 13.86
C GLN A 189 15.86 -10.96 14.22
N ALA A 190 14.72 -11.64 14.44
CA ALA A 190 13.49 -11.03 14.94
C ALA A 190 13.59 -10.71 16.44
N ASP A 191 12.67 -9.91 16.96
CA ASP A 191 12.59 -9.52 18.38
C ASP A 191 12.45 -10.73 19.31
N SER A 192 11.87 -11.83 18.80
CA SER A 192 11.80 -13.13 19.49
C SER A 192 13.17 -13.81 19.70
N GLY A 193 14.23 -13.32 19.06
CA GLY A 193 15.55 -13.95 19.01
C GLY A 193 15.68 -15.00 17.89
N THR A 194 14.62 -15.28 17.14
CA THR A 194 14.62 -16.24 16.02
C THR A 194 15.36 -15.65 14.82
N TRP A 195 16.25 -16.44 14.22
CA TRP A 195 16.93 -16.09 12.98
C TRP A 195 16.13 -16.56 11.76
N TYR A 196 15.86 -15.64 10.84
CA TYR A 196 15.21 -15.92 9.56
C TYR A 196 16.22 -15.75 8.43
N ILE A 197 16.27 -16.73 7.53
CA ILE A 197 17.09 -16.65 6.32
C ILE A 197 16.40 -15.68 5.35
N ILE A 198 17.14 -14.67 4.89
CA ILE A 198 16.68 -13.76 3.86
C ILE A 198 16.99 -14.42 2.51
N PRO A 199 15.98 -14.77 1.71
CA PRO A 199 16.22 -15.47 0.46
C PRO A 199 16.67 -14.52 -0.65
N GLN A 200 17.34 -15.08 -1.65
CA GLN A 200 17.66 -14.35 -2.87
C GLN A 200 16.40 -14.12 -3.73
N TYR A 201 16.29 -12.94 -4.35
CA TYR A 201 15.28 -12.66 -5.37
C TYR A 201 15.29 -13.76 -6.47
N PRO A 202 14.12 -14.25 -6.94
CA PRO A 202 12.76 -13.71 -6.78
C PRO A 202 12.01 -14.17 -5.53
N SER A 203 12.65 -14.94 -4.65
CA SER A 203 12.02 -15.38 -3.40
C SER A 203 12.07 -14.28 -2.35
N TYR A 204 11.12 -14.28 -1.43
CA TYR A 204 11.05 -13.37 -0.28
C TYR A 204 10.42 -14.07 0.91
N ILE A 205 10.60 -13.51 2.09
CA ILE A 205 9.85 -13.86 3.30
C ILE A 205 9.07 -12.65 3.79
N THR A 206 8.01 -12.88 4.55
CA THR A 206 7.38 -11.81 5.35
C THR A 206 8.39 -11.31 6.38
N LEU A 207 8.58 -10.00 6.44
CA LEU A 207 9.44 -9.37 7.43
C LEU A 207 8.77 -9.55 8.81
N PRO A 208 9.46 -10.14 9.81
CA PRO A 208 8.85 -10.45 11.09
C PRO A 208 8.58 -9.20 11.93
N ASP A 209 7.86 -9.37 13.03
CA ASP A 209 7.60 -8.39 14.10
C ASP A 209 6.61 -7.25 13.77
N PHE A 210 6.42 -6.89 12.49
CA PHE A 210 5.40 -5.93 12.07
C PHE A 210 3.97 -6.47 12.22
N SER A 211 3.04 -5.63 12.67
CA SER A 211 1.64 -6.00 12.88
C SER A 211 0.85 -6.16 11.56
N GLY A 212 1.28 -5.46 10.51
CA GLY A 212 0.54 -5.35 9.25
C GLY A 212 -0.74 -4.50 9.34
N GLY A 213 -0.98 -3.84 10.48
CA GLY A 213 -2.09 -2.90 10.69
C GLY A 213 -1.70 -1.44 10.41
N PRO A 214 -2.66 -0.53 10.27
CA PRO A 214 -2.37 0.88 10.10
C PRO A 214 -1.68 1.47 11.34
N GLY A 215 -0.78 2.43 11.11
CA GLY A 215 0.02 3.09 12.14
C GLY A 215 1.46 3.32 11.68
N THR A 216 2.29 3.77 12.63
CA THR A 216 3.74 3.84 12.45
C THR A 216 4.39 2.80 13.36
N GLU A 217 5.19 1.91 12.78
CA GLU A 217 5.92 0.86 13.47
C GLU A 217 7.40 0.93 13.08
N THR A 218 8.29 0.70 14.05
CA THR A 218 9.74 0.65 13.82
C THR A 218 10.30 -0.60 14.48
N HIS A 219 11.02 -1.40 13.70
CA HIS A 219 11.74 -2.58 14.18
C HIS A 219 13.19 -2.58 13.69
N THR A 220 14.05 -3.22 14.46
CA THR A 220 15.49 -3.28 14.20
C THR A 220 15.97 -4.73 14.21
N TYR A 221 16.67 -5.14 13.15
CA TYR A 221 17.09 -6.51 12.97
C TYR A 221 18.62 -6.59 12.85
N PRO A 222 19.32 -7.27 13.77
CA PRO A 222 20.70 -7.68 13.53
C PRO A 222 20.78 -8.52 12.25
N VAL A 223 21.66 -8.15 11.33
CA VAL A 223 21.87 -8.88 10.06
C VAL A 223 23.26 -9.49 10.04
N ARG A 224 23.35 -10.72 9.55
CA ARG A 224 24.62 -11.44 9.41
C ARG A 224 24.69 -12.25 8.13
N VAL A 225 25.91 -12.52 7.71
CA VAL A 225 26.28 -13.40 6.59
C VAL A 225 26.86 -14.69 7.14
N ASP A 226 26.33 -15.85 6.74
CA ASP A 226 26.93 -17.16 6.96
C ASP A 226 28.08 -17.37 5.98
N LEU A 227 29.31 -17.33 6.49
CA LEU A 227 30.51 -17.45 5.69
C LEU A 227 30.65 -18.83 5.03
N SER A 228 30.03 -19.87 5.60
CA SER A 228 30.07 -21.23 5.03
C SER A 228 29.23 -21.38 3.76
N LEU A 229 28.28 -20.47 3.51
CA LEU A 229 27.39 -20.49 2.35
C LEU A 229 27.92 -19.66 1.18
N LEU A 230 29.00 -18.90 1.40
CA LEU A 230 29.60 -18.10 0.34
C LEU A 230 30.33 -18.96 -0.70
N GLY A 231 30.53 -20.26 -0.48
CA GLY A 231 31.33 -21.11 -1.38
C GLY A 231 32.82 -20.75 -1.31
N ASP A 232 33.58 -21.17 -2.33
CA ASP A 232 35.03 -20.91 -2.37
C ASP A 232 35.30 -19.41 -2.62
N ARG A 233 36.02 -18.79 -1.68
CA ARG A 233 36.37 -17.37 -1.70
C ARG A 233 37.86 -17.17 -1.58
N ASP A 234 38.38 -16.25 -2.39
CA ASP A 234 39.78 -15.85 -2.36
C ASP A 234 39.98 -14.61 -1.50
N ALA A 235 41.21 -14.45 -0.99
CA ALA A 235 41.57 -13.24 -0.27
C ALA A 235 41.44 -12.02 -1.20
N GLY A 236 40.66 -11.03 -0.76
CA GLY A 236 40.41 -9.80 -1.51
C GLY A 236 39.07 -9.79 -2.25
N ASP A 237 38.33 -10.90 -2.29
CA ASP A 237 36.96 -10.92 -2.83
C ASP A 237 36.08 -9.84 -2.18
N VAL A 238 35.31 -9.11 -2.99
CA VAL A 238 34.38 -8.07 -2.56
C VAL A 238 33.00 -8.38 -3.10
N ILE A 239 32.06 -8.63 -2.19
CA ILE A 239 30.66 -8.93 -2.49
C ILE A 239 29.79 -7.84 -1.88
N ARG A 240 28.96 -7.21 -2.71
CA ARG A 240 27.92 -6.29 -2.26
C ARG A 240 26.60 -7.05 -2.15
N PHE A 241 26.02 -7.04 -0.96
CA PHE A 241 24.63 -7.43 -0.75
C PHE A 241 23.74 -6.20 -0.70
N THR A 242 22.61 -6.24 -1.38
CA THR A 242 21.54 -5.26 -1.24
C THR A 242 20.34 -5.96 -0.64
N VAL A 243 19.99 -5.58 0.59
CA VAL A 243 18.76 -6.05 1.25
C VAL A 243 17.62 -5.13 0.84
N HIS A 244 16.57 -5.71 0.27
CA HIS A 244 15.38 -5.00 -0.16
C HIS A 244 14.27 -5.28 0.83
N VAL A 245 13.64 -4.21 1.32
CA VAL A 245 12.38 -4.28 2.06
C VAL A 245 11.29 -3.73 1.16
N THR A 246 10.25 -4.53 0.95
CA THR A 246 9.09 -4.12 0.16
C THR A 246 7.86 -4.09 1.05
N VAL A 247 7.05 -3.06 0.89
CA VAL A 247 5.76 -2.94 1.57
C VAL A 247 4.69 -2.84 0.51
N SER A 248 3.63 -3.64 0.67
CA SER A 248 2.52 -3.67 -0.27
C SER A 248 1.20 -3.61 0.48
N ASP A 249 0.22 -2.94 -0.12
CA ASP A 249 -1.16 -3.00 0.34
C ASP A 249 -1.72 -4.42 0.13
N PRO A 250 -2.58 -4.93 1.03
CA PRO A 250 -3.16 -6.25 0.95
C PRO A 250 -4.24 -6.35 -0.16
N TRP A 251 -4.57 -5.25 -0.82
CA TRP A 251 -5.58 -5.19 -1.87
C TRP A 251 -4.91 -5.03 -3.25
N PRO A 252 -5.14 -5.96 -4.19
CA PRO A 252 -4.71 -5.81 -5.58
C PRO A 252 -5.53 -4.77 -6.35
#